data_AF-A0A354I5V3-F1
#
_entry.id   AF-A0A354I5V3-F1
#
_cell.length_a   1.000
_cell.length_b   1.000
_cell.length_c   1.000
_cell.angle_alpha   90.00
_cell.angle_beta   90.00
_cell.angle_gamma   90.00
#
_symmetry.space_group_name_H-M   'P 1'
#
loop_
_entity.id
_entity.type
_entity.pdbx_description
1 polymer ?
#
loop_
_entity_poly.entity_id
_entity_poly.type
_entity_poly.pdbx_seq_one_letter_code
_entity_poly.pdbx_strand_id
1 'polypeptide(L)'
;MIDGYVGFLCLDKNEMPMVALHWEKYFQHIREKYNSIYKVQMPCITPHVCRHTFCSKMAKAGMNPKTLQYIMGHSDIGVTLNTYTHLQFDDALEEMKELSLKEAKRVCNG
;
A
#
# COMPACT_ATOMS: atom_id res chain seq x y z
N MET A 1 1.13 -14.23 28.43
CA MET A 1 -0.30 -14.55 28.27
C MET A 1 -1.05 -13.23 28.24
N ILE A 2 -1.84 -12.97 27.20
CA ILE A 2 -2.70 -11.78 27.10
C ILE A 2 -4.11 -12.30 26.76
N ASP A 3 -5.09 -12.02 27.60
CA ASP A 3 -6.49 -12.45 27.43
C ASP A 3 -6.70 -13.94 27.09
N GLY A 4 -5.89 -14.82 27.70
CA GLY A 4 -5.96 -16.27 27.44
C GLY A 4 -5.13 -16.76 26.26
N TYR A 5 -4.60 -15.86 25.43
CA TYR A 5 -3.74 -16.20 24.29
C TYR A 5 -2.26 -16.28 24.69
N VAL A 6 -1.54 -17.24 24.10
CA VAL A 6 -0.11 -17.53 24.30
C VAL A 6 0.55 -17.87 22.95
N GLY A 7 1.88 -17.92 22.91
CA GLY A 7 2.63 -18.26 21.69
C GLY A 7 2.69 -17.13 20.65
N PHE A 8 2.73 -15.88 21.10
CA PHE A 8 2.87 -14.72 20.22
C PHE A 8 4.18 -14.78 19.43
N LEU A 9 4.11 -14.49 18.13
CA LEU A 9 5.28 -14.56 17.23
C LEU A 9 6.20 -13.33 17.38
N CYS A 10 5.63 -12.17 17.67
CA CYS A 10 6.32 -10.90 17.70
C CYS A 10 6.54 -10.46 19.15
N LEU A 11 7.75 -10.66 19.65
CA LEU A 11 8.14 -10.37 21.03
C LEU A 11 9.14 -9.20 21.08
N ASP A 12 9.09 -8.44 22.16
CA ASP A 12 10.09 -7.42 22.47
C ASP A 12 11.34 -8.04 23.11
N LYS A 13 12.29 -7.19 23.49
CA LYS A 13 13.55 -7.61 24.12
C LYS A 13 13.38 -8.28 25.50
N ASN A 14 12.22 -8.15 26.12
CA ASN A 14 11.87 -8.76 27.40
C ASN A 14 10.96 -9.99 27.20
N GLU A 15 10.87 -10.51 25.98
CA GLU A 15 10.00 -11.64 25.59
C GLU A 15 8.50 -11.37 25.74
N MET A 16 8.11 -10.09 25.77
CA MET A 16 6.70 -9.68 25.88
C MET A 16 6.10 -9.40 24.50
N PRO A 17 4.81 -9.69 24.25
CA PRO A 17 4.20 -9.42 22.95
C PRO A 17 4.27 -7.94 22.54
N MET A 18 4.68 -7.68 21.30
CA MET A 18 4.80 -6.32 20.79
C MET A 18 3.42 -5.69 20.49
N VAL A 19 3.16 -4.54 21.08
CA VAL A 19 2.00 -3.68 20.75
C VAL A 19 2.27 -2.69 19.61
N ALA A 20 1.20 -2.06 19.09
CA ALA A 20 1.24 -1.12 17.97
C ALA A 20 2.27 0.02 18.15
N LEU A 21 2.38 0.58 19.36
CA LEU A 21 3.32 1.67 19.65
C LEU A 21 4.79 1.28 19.40
N HIS A 22 5.17 0.02 19.62
CA HIS A 22 6.52 -0.45 19.31
C HIS A 22 6.80 -0.34 17.82
N TRP A 23 5.84 -0.79 17.00
CA TRP A 23 5.96 -0.75 15.54
C TRP A 23 5.99 0.68 15.01
N GLU A 24 5.18 1.58 15.55
CA GLU A 24 5.22 3.00 15.18
C GLU A 24 6.60 3.62 15.46
N LYS A 25 7.18 3.36 16.64
CA LYS A 25 8.52 3.82 16.98
C LYS A 25 9.60 3.21 16.08
N TYR A 26 9.51 1.92 15.77
CA TYR A 26 10.47 1.29 14.86
C TYR A 26 10.41 1.89 13.45
N PHE A 27 9.22 2.14 12.91
CA PHE A 27 9.07 2.81 11.62
C PHE A 27 9.64 4.24 11.66
N GLN A 28 9.40 4.98 12.74
CA GLN A 28 9.99 6.29 12.94
C GLN A 28 11.53 6.23 12.90
N HIS A 29 12.15 5.32 13.66
CA HIS A 29 13.60 5.18 13.71
C HIS A 29 14.20 4.74 12.37
N ILE A 30 13.53 3.84 11.65
CA ILE A 30 13.93 3.43 10.30
C ILE A 30 13.93 4.63 9.36
N ARG A 31 12.86 5.43 9.38
CA ARG A 31 12.75 6.65 8.56
C ARG A 31 13.85 7.65 8.90
N GLU A 32 14.07 7.93 10.18
CA GLU A 32 15.11 8.86 10.65
C GLU A 32 16.51 8.41 10.19
N LYS A 33 16.81 7.12 10.34
CA LYS A 33 18.09 6.55 9.89
C LYS A 33 18.23 6.58 8.37
N TYR A 34 17.17 6.30 7.61
CA TYR A 34 17.20 6.41 6.16
C TYR A 34 17.48 7.85 5.72
N ASN A 35 16.78 8.80 6.35
CA ASN A 35 16.85 10.21 6.05
C ASN A 35 18.21 10.85 6.39
N SER A 36 18.97 10.27 7.32
CA SER A 36 20.35 10.72 7.59
C SER A 36 21.38 10.22 6.58
N ILE A 37 21.07 9.18 5.81
CA ILE A 37 22.00 8.55 4.85
C ILE A 37 21.73 9.03 3.42
N TYR A 38 20.47 9.15 3.03
CA TYR A 38 20.07 9.42 1.65
C TYR A 38 19.67 10.87 1.42
N LYS A 39 20.08 11.43 0.26
CA LYS A 39 19.68 12.79 -0.15
C LYS A 39 18.18 12.92 -0.37
N VAL A 40 17.56 11.89 -0.97
CA VAL A 40 16.12 11.84 -1.18
C VAL A 40 15.48 11.30 0.09
N GLN A 41 14.69 12.16 0.75
CA GLN A 41 14.09 11.86 2.04
C GLN A 41 12.88 10.93 1.87
N MET A 42 12.75 9.97 2.78
CA MET A 42 11.59 9.10 2.88
C MET A 42 10.42 9.86 3.51
N PRO A 43 9.20 9.74 2.96
CA PRO A 43 8.02 10.34 3.55
C PRO A 43 7.68 9.70 4.90
N CYS A 44 6.68 10.25 5.59
CA CYS A 44 6.18 9.64 6.80
C CYS A 44 5.57 8.25 6.48
N ILE A 45 6.23 7.20 6.96
CA ILE A 45 5.79 5.81 6.81
C ILE A 45 5.31 5.28 8.15
N THR A 46 4.18 4.59 8.14
CA THR A 46 3.62 3.87 9.29
C THR A 46 3.23 2.45 8.87
N PRO A 47 3.03 1.51 9.81
CA PRO A 47 2.53 0.17 9.47
C PRO A 47 1.24 0.19 8.61
N HIS A 48 0.37 1.19 8.83
CA HIS A 48 -0.85 1.34 8.04
C HIS A 48 -0.56 1.75 6.58
N VAL A 49 0.48 2.53 6.32
CA VAL A 49 0.90 2.89 4.94
C VAL A 49 1.35 1.65 4.17
N CYS A 50 1.97 0.67 4.83
CA CYS A 50 2.32 -0.60 4.19
C CYS A 50 1.07 -1.36 3.71
N ARG A 51 0.02 -1.40 4.54
CA ARG A 51 -1.27 -2.01 4.20
C ARG A 51 -1.92 -1.32 2.99
N HIS A 52 -1.93 0.02 2.95
CA HIS A 52 -2.41 0.75 1.77
C HIS A 52 -1.57 0.48 0.53
N THR A 53 -0.24 0.48 0.67
CA THR A 53 0.70 0.23 -0.44
C THR A 53 0.48 -1.15 -1.05
N PHE A 54 0.27 -2.18 -0.22
CA PHE A 54 -0.08 -3.52 -0.68
C PHE A 54 -1.38 -3.51 -1.49
N CYS A 55 -2.44 -2.89 -0.95
CA CYS A 55 -3.73 -2.79 -1.64
C CYS A 55 -3.59 -2.12 -3.01
N SER A 56 -2.94 -0.96 -3.09
CA SER A 56 -2.75 -0.23 -4.35
C SER A 56 -1.94 -1.03 -5.38
N LYS A 57 -0.88 -1.73 -4.95
CA LYS A 57 -0.06 -2.56 -5.85
C LYS A 57 -0.84 -3.75 -6.41
N MET A 58 -1.60 -4.44 -5.56
CA MET A 58 -2.39 -5.60 -6.00
C MET A 58 -3.55 -5.19 -6.90
N ALA A 59 -4.17 -4.04 -6.63
CA ALA A 59 -5.19 -3.46 -7.51
C ALA A 59 -4.61 -3.13 -8.90
N LYS A 60 -3.45 -2.45 -8.95
CA LYS A 60 -2.73 -2.17 -10.21
C LYS A 60 -2.32 -3.42 -10.97
N ALA A 61 -2.03 -4.52 -10.25
CA ALA A 61 -1.75 -5.81 -10.85
C ALA A 61 -3.00 -6.54 -11.41
N GLY A 62 -4.19 -5.91 -11.38
CA GLY A 62 -5.42 -6.46 -11.91
C GLY A 62 -6.12 -7.47 -10.99
N MET A 63 -5.79 -7.50 -9.69
CA MET A 63 -6.47 -8.39 -8.76
C MET A 63 -7.95 -8.05 -8.63
N ASN A 64 -8.80 -9.08 -8.59
CA ASN A 64 -10.23 -8.91 -8.40
C ASN A 64 -10.52 -8.14 -7.08
N PRO A 65 -11.28 -7.03 -7.12
CA PRO A 65 -11.56 -6.21 -5.93
C PRO A 65 -12.20 -6.97 -4.76
N LYS A 66 -13.04 -7.99 -5.02
CA LYS A 66 -13.64 -8.81 -3.95
C LYS A 66 -12.62 -9.72 -3.27
N THR A 67 -11.72 -10.32 -4.06
CA THR A 67 -10.63 -11.13 -3.52
C THR A 67 -9.69 -10.28 -2.68
N LEU A 68 -9.33 -9.09 -3.19
CA LEU A 68 -8.48 -8.17 -2.46
C LEU A 68 -9.17 -7.62 -1.19
N GLN A 69 -10.47 -7.33 -1.23
CA GLN A 69 -11.26 -6.97 -0.05
C GLN A 69 -11.18 -8.05 1.04
N TYR A 70 -11.35 -9.32 0.64
CA TYR A 70 -11.30 -10.47 1.55
C TYR A 70 -9.90 -10.62 2.20
N ILE A 71 -8.83 -10.54 1.41
CA ILE A 71 -7.44 -10.59 1.90
C ILE A 71 -7.17 -9.44 2.87
N MET A 72 -7.67 -8.25 2.56
CA MET A 72 -7.50 -7.08 3.41
C MET A 72 -8.32 -7.16 4.69
N GLY A 73 -9.42 -7.93 4.71
CA GLY A 73 -10.32 -8.01 5.85
C GLY A 73 -11.14 -6.71 6.05
N HIS A 74 -11.46 -5.99 4.98
CA HIS A 74 -12.32 -4.80 5.06
C HIS A 74 -13.79 -5.21 5.20
N SER A 75 -14.40 -4.81 6.31
CA SER A 75 -15.85 -4.97 6.56
C SER A 75 -16.71 -4.14 5.60
N ASP A 76 -16.22 -2.96 5.21
CA ASP A 76 -16.84 -2.10 4.20
C ASP A 76 -16.04 -2.09 2.89
N ILE A 77 -16.73 -2.29 1.78
CA ILE A 77 -16.14 -2.23 0.45
C ILE A 77 -15.71 -0.81 0.09
N GLY A 78 -16.29 0.24 0.70
CA GLY A 78 -15.94 1.64 0.45
C GLY A 78 -14.47 1.97 0.72
N VAL A 79 -13.87 1.41 1.79
CA VAL A 79 -12.44 1.60 2.12
C VAL A 79 -11.53 0.97 1.07
N THR A 80 -11.99 -0.15 0.52
CA THR A 80 -11.39 -0.82 -0.62
C THR A 80 -11.57 0.13 -1.79
N LEU A 81 -12.79 0.27 -2.34
CA LEU A 81 -13.15 0.99 -3.57
C LEU A 81 -12.65 2.44 -3.67
N ASN A 82 -12.62 3.23 -2.60
CA ASN A 82 -12.11 4.61 -2.65
C ASN A 82 -10.63 4.68 -3.06
N THR A 83 -9.85 3.64 -2.73
CA THR A 83 -8.46 3.51 -3.21
C THR A 83 -8.43 3.05 -4.68
N TYR A 84 -9.48 2.37 -5.17
CA TYR A 84 -9.56 1.78 -6.52
C TYR A 84 -10.08 2.79 -7.53
N THR A 85 -11.05 3.63 -7.18
CA THR A 85 -11.64 4.61 -8.09
C THR A 85 -10.60 5.60 -8.59
N HIS A 86 -9.69 6.04 -7.72
CA HIS A 86 -8.55 6.86 -8.14
C HIS A 86 -7.59 6.12 -9.08
N LEU A 87 -7.28 4.85 -8.79
CA LEU A 87 -6.37 4.04 -9.61
C LEU A 87 -6.95 3.72 -10.99
N GLN A 88 -8.20 3.25 -11.05
CA GLN A 88 -8.87 2.95 -12.31
C GLN A 88 -9.05 4.18 -13.19
N PHE A 89 -9.29 5.35 -12.60
CA PHE A 89 -9.41 6.59 -13.36
C PHE A 89 -8.06 7.00 -13.98
N ASP A 90 -6.98 6.94 -13.21
CA ASP A 90 -5.63 7.26 -13.71
C ASP A 90 -5.19 6.28 -14.81
N ASP A 91 -5.40 4.98 -14.59
CA ASP A 91 -5.06 3.92 -15.55
C ASP A 91 -5.89 4.07 -16.85
N ALA A 92 -7.19 4.35 -16.75
CA ALA A 92 -8.05 4.58 -17.91
C ALA A 92 -7.64 5.84 -18.70
N LEU A 93 -7.24 6.91 -18.00
CA LEU A 93 -6.77 8.14 -18.63
C LEU A 93 -5.42 7.94 -19.33
N GLU A 94 -4.55 7.10 -18.80
CA GLU A 94 -3.30 6.71 -19.43
C GLU A 94 -3.55 5.85 -20.69
N GLU A 95 -4.43 4.86 -20.62
CA GLU A 95 -4.84 4.07 -21.80
C GLU A 95 -5.45 4.93 -22.91
N MET A 96 -6.35 5.87 -22.57
CA MET A 96 -6.93 6.78 -23.56
C MET A 96 -5.88 7.68 -24.22
N LYS A 97 -4.89 8.16 -23.46
CA LYS A 97 -3.77 8.93 -24.00
C LYS A 97 -2.91 8.10 -24.94
N GLU A 98 -2.61 6.85 -24.58
CA GLU A 98 -1.85 5.96 -25.45
C GLU A 98 -2.58 5.67 -26.77
N LEU A 99 -3.90 5.42 -26.72
CA LEU A 99 -4.72 5.20 -27.90
C LEU A 99 -4.72 6.44 -28.80
N SER A 100 -4.94 7.62 -28.23
CA SER A 100 -4.88 8.90 -28.95
C SER A 100 -3.53 9.14 -29.64
N LEU A 101 -2.42 8.84 -28.95
CA LEU A 101 -1.08 8.96 -29.53
C LEU A 101 -0.81 7.93 -30.64
N LYS A 102 -1.33 6.71 -30.50
CA LYS A 102 -1.25 5.66 -31.54
C LYS A 102 -2.04 6.06 -32.79
N GLU A 103 -3.23 6.65 -32.61
CA GLU A 103 -4.05 7.17 -33.71
C GLU A 103 -3.38 8.36 -34.41
N ALA A 104 -2.85 9.33 -33.67
CA ALA A 104 -2.14 10.48 -34.24
C ALA A 104 -0.92 10.06 -35.07
N LYS A 105 -0.15 9.06 -34.60
CA LYS A 105 0.97 8.48 -35.36
C LYS A 105 0.52 7.73 -36.60
N ARG A 106 -0.67 7.15 -36.61
CA ARG A 106 -1.24 6.45 -37.76
C ARG A 106 -1.70 7.42 -38.85
N VAL A 107 -2.23 8.59 -38.45
CA VAL A 107 -2.66 9.66 -39.37
C VAL A 107 -1.46 10.39 -39.99
N CYS A 108 -0.38 10.64 -39.25
CA CYS A 108 0.80 11.34 -39.79
C CYS A 108 1.72 10.47 -40.66
N ASN A 109 1.59 9.14 -40.62
CA ASN A 109 2.40 8.19 -41.41
C ASN A 109 1.64 7.61 -42.62
N GLY A 110 0.46 8.17 -42.96
CA GLY A 110 -0.38 7.79 -44.09
C GLY A 110 -0.34 8.82 -45.21
#